data_AF-A0A1S6XR06-F1
#
_entry.id   AF-A0A1S6XR06-F1
#
_cell.length_a   1.000
_cell.length_b   1.000
_cell.length_c   1.000
_cell.angle_alpha   90.00
_cell.angle_beta   90.00
_cell.angle_gamma   90.00
#
_symmetry.space_group_name_H-M   'P 1'
#
loop_
_entity.id
_entity.type
_entity.pdbx_description
1 polymer ?
#
loop_
_entity_poly.entity_id
_entity_poly.type
_entity_poly.pdbx_seq_one_letter_code
_entity_poly.pdbx_strand_id
1 'polypeptide(L)'
;MNMKKKILKASCSFVSALMAVGMLLQQVSAKTPADTLVMAWNLDAINAFDPAQVNDSYSSEIIHNMCDSLVDTDPNDATKMIPHLAKSWDVTSDHNTVITFHLRDNLKFADGRPASASDLVWSMKRVIQLNMANAATLNEYGITAQTVDSAIYAPDEKTVVMKFDKPYPAELILNNVAANRVAMLLDRETIMKHEKDNDMGNRYLATHAACVGPYQLVSWRPGEAILLRSHSNYWGKHLNLNKF
;
A
#
# COMPACT_ATOMS: atom_id res chain seq x y z
N MET A 1 8.18 -30.38 86.43
CA MET A 1 8.67 -29.46 87.47
C MET A 1 9.23 -28.20 86.82
N ASN A 2 8.61 -27.05 87.11
CA ASN A 2 9.08 -25.66 86.95
C ASN A 2 9.39 -25.04 85.57
N MET A 3 8.34 -24.44 85.01
CA MET A 3 8.20 -23.04 84.59
C MET A 3 9.45 -22.12 84.69
N LYS A 4 9.77 -21.42 83.60
CA LYS A 4 10.04 -19.96 83.59
C LYS A 4 9.99 -19.35 82.18
N LYS A 5 9.05 -18.42 81.99
CA LYS A 5 8.94 -17.47 80.88
C LYS A 5 10.14 -16.51 80.87
N LYS A 6 10.55 -16.03 79.68
CA LYS A 6 10.82 -14.60 79.45
C LYS A 6 10.68 -14.25 77.96
N ILE A 7 9.83 -13.26 77.72
CA ILE A 7 9.55 -12.58 76.46
C ILE A 7 10.55 -11.41 76.31
N LEU A 8 10.69 -10.94 75.06
CA LEU A 8 11.06 -9.57 74.61
C LEU A 8 12.52 -9.40 74.13
N LYS A 9 12.73 -9.25 72.81
CA LYS A 9 12.69 -7.96 72.09
C LYS A 9 12.98 -8.16 70.59
N ALA A 10 12.17 -7.50 69.77
CA ALA A 10 12.32 -7.32 68.33
C ALA A 10 13.48 -6.38 67.98
N SER A 11 13.82 -6.33 66.69
CA SER A 11 14.48 -5.26 65.88
C SER A 11 15.64 -5.88 65.08
N CYS A 12 15.46 -6.32 63.84
CA CYS A 12 15.32 -5.52 62.61
C CYS A 12 16.57 -4.67 62.30
N SER A 13 16.96 -4.72 61.02
CA SER A 13 18.05 -3.98 60.36
C SER A 13 19.39 -4.70 60.37
N PHE A 14 19.73 -5.35 59.26
CA PHE A 14 21.07 -5.45 58.63
C PHE A 14 21.09 -6.69 57.74
N VAL A 15 20.56 -6.62 56.50
CA VAL A 15 21.03 -7.40 55.33
C VAL A 15 20.51 -6.79 53.99
N SER A 16 19.40 -6.05 53.97
CA SER A 16 18.73 -5.67 52.71
C SER A 16 19.31 -4.47 51.92
N ALA A 17 20.62 -4.21 51.96
CA ALA A 17 21.20 -3.01 51.31
C ALA A 17 22.16 -3.28 50.13
N LEU A 18 22.44 -4.53 49.74
CA LEU A 18 23.38 -4.81 48.64
C LEU A 18 22.77 -5.37 47.34
N MET A 19 21.46 -5.61 47.26
CA MET A 19 20.81 -6.06 46.01
C MET A 19 20.19 -4.93 45.17
N ALA A 20 20.39 -3.66 45.53
CA ALA A 20 19.75 -2.52 44.84
C ALA A 20 20.68 -1.77 43.87
N VAL A 21 21.96 -2.13 43.75
CA VAL A 21 22.95 -1.34 42.97
C VAL A 21 23.24 -1.94 41.58
N GLY A 22 22.74 -3.15 41.28
CA GLY A 22 22.99 -3.84 40.01
C GLY A 22 21.99 -3.59 38.89
N MET A 23 20.87 -2.89 39.17
CA MET A 23 19.82 -2.57 38.18
C MET A 23 19.84 -1.09 37.81
N LEU A 24 21.03 -0.50 37.60
CA LEU A 24 21.14 0.56 36.61
C LEU A 24 21.07 -0.15 35.25
N LEU A 25 19.83 -0.44 34.83
CA LEU A 25 19.51 -0.72 33.45
C LEU A 25 20.15 0.41 32.64
N GLN A 26 21.29 0.13 32.01
CA GLN A 26 21.67 0.88 30.83
C GLN A 26 20.50 0.70 29.89
N GLN A 27 19.61 1.68 29.85
CA GLN A 27 18.72 1.85 28.72
C GLN A 27 19.66 2.03 27.53
N VAL A 28 19.94 0.93 26.84
CA VAL A 28 20.56 0.97 25.52
C VAL A 28 19.50 1.61 24.65
N SER A 29 19.48 2.94 24.63
CA SER A 29 18.74 3.71 23.64
C SER A 29 19.45 3.50 22.31
N ALA A 30 19.15 2.37 21.67
CA ALA A 30 19.48 2.18 20.27
C ALA A 30 18.72 3.26 19.51
N LYS A 31 19.44 4.34 19.14
CA LYS A 31 18.87 5.42 18.36
C LYS A 31 18.44 4.84 17.02
N THR A 32 17.17 4.99 16.67
CA THR A 32 16.68 4.68 15.33
C THR A 32 17.58 5.37 14.30
N PRO A 33 18.13 4.64 13.31
CA PRO A 33 18.92 5.25 12.25
C PRO A 33 18.18 6.43 11.61
N ALA A 34 18.91 7.48 11.21
CA ALA A 34 18.31 8.72 10.70
C ALA A 34 17.51 8.53 9.40
N ASP A 35 17.76 7.43 8.68
CA ASP A 35 17.10 7.00 7.45
C ASP A 35 16.00 5.96 7.70
N THR A 36 15.63 5.72 8.96
CA THR A 36 14.59 4.76 9.35
C THR A 36 13.48 5.51 10.08
N LEU A 37 12.26 5.40 9.56
CA LEU A 37 11.05 5.84 10.24
C LEU A 37 10.43 4.62 10.94
N VAL A 38 10.09 4.76 12.22
CA VAL A 38 9.38 3.72 12.97
C VAL A 38 8.06 4.32 13.44
N MET A 39 6.95 3.70 13.05
CA MET A 39 5.61 4.15 13.42
C MET A 39 4.87 3.05 14.15
N ALA A 40 4.24 3.40 15.27
CA ALA A 40 3.29 2.52 15.92
C ALA A 40 1.95 2.61 15.19
N TRP A 41 1.38 1.46 14.84
CA TRP A 41 0.13 1.37 14.09
C TRP A 41 -0.72 0.22 14.66
N ASN A 42 -2.05 0.26 14.48
CA ASN A 42 -2.91 -0.92 14.66
C ASN A 42 -2.71 -1.91 13.50
N LEU A 43 -1.94 -2.97 13.75
CA LEU A 43 -1.58 -3.97 12.75
C LEU A 43 -2.57 -5.15 12.67
N ASP A 44 -3.47 -5.28 13.66
CA ASP A 44 -4.50 -6.32 13.67
C ASP A 44 -5.59 -6.08 12.62
N ALA A 45 -5.75 -4.82 12.19
CA ALA A 45 -6.69 -4.42 11.17
C ALA A 45 -6.23 -4.74 9.74
N ILE A 46 -4.94 -5.03 9.53
CA ILE A 46 -4.36 -5.29 8.21
C ILE A 46 -4.56 -6.77 7.87
N ASN A 47 -5.26 -7.04 6.77
CA ASN A 47 -5.65 -8.41 6.38
C ASN A 47 -5.10 -8.85 5.02
N ALA A 48 -4.80 -7.91 4.12
CA ALA A 48 -4.28 -8.18 2.80
C ALA A 48 -3.63 -6.95 2.15
N PHE A 49 -2.83 -7.16 1.11
CA PHE A 49 -2.30 -6.09 0.27
C PHE A 49 -2.85 -6.08 -1.17
N ASP A 50 -3.79 -6.97 -1.50
CA ASP A 50 -4.36 -7.03 -2.85
C ASP A 50 -5.37 -5.88 -3.10
N PRO A 51 -5.10 -4.98 -4.05
CA PRO A 51 -6.01 -3.87 -4.36
C PRO A 51 -7.41 -4.28 -4.82
N ALA A 52 -7.61 -5.54 -5.25
CA ALA A 52 -8.93 -6.05 -5.62
C ALA A 52 -9.87 -6.28 -4.41
N GLN A 53 -9.32 -6.45 -3.21
CA GLN A 53 -10.10 -6.84 -2.01
C GLN A 53 -9.94 -5.93 -0.79
N VAL A 54 -8.89 -5.09 -0.76
CA VAL A 54 -8.63 -4.18 0.36
C VAL A 54 -9.76 -3.18 0.51
N ASN A 55 -10.37 -3.14 1.70
CA ASN A 55 -11.51 -2.28 2.03
C ASN A 55 -11.37 -1.58 3.39
N ASP A 56 -10.23 -1.73 4.07
CA ASP A 56 -9.91 -1.07 5.32
C ASP A 56 -8.88 0.06 5.10
N SER A 57 -8.89 1.07 5.96
CA SER A 57 -7.97 2.22 5.84
C SER A 57 -6.52 1.86 6.14
N TYR A 58 -6.25 0.84 6.97
CA TYR A 58 -4.91 0.50 7.43
C TYR A 58 -4.08 -0.11 6.30
N SER A 59 -4.61 -1.16 5.66
CA SER A 59 -4.04 -1.78 4.48
C SER A 59 -3.93 -0.76 3.34
N SER A 60 -4.96 0.08 3.17
CA SER A 60 -5.02 1.09 2.11
C SER A 60 -3.89 2.14 2.21
N GLU A 61 -3.54 2.60 3.41
CA GLU A 61 -2.43 3.52 3.65
C GLU A 61 -1.07 2.85 3.37
N ILE A 62 -0.88 1.60 3.82
CA ILE A 62 0.37 0.88 3.58
C ILE A 62 0.57 0.61 2.09
N ILE A 63 -0.48 0.21 1.36
CA ILE A 63 -0.40 -0.02 -0.09
C ILE A 63 -0.11 1.28 -0.84
N HIS A 64 -0.65 2.41 -0.41
CA HIS A 64 -0.36 3.70 -1.03
C HIS A 64 1.12 4.12 -0.90
N ASN A 65 1.83 3.60 0.10
CA ASN A 65 3.29 3.77 0.21
C ASN A 65 4.08 2.84 -0.73
N MET A 66 3.47 1.77 -1.24
CA MET A 66 4.12 0.74 -2.05
C MET A 66 3.76 0.81 -3.53
N CYS A 67 2.53 1.19 -3.85
CA CYS A 67 1.94 1.09 -5.17
C CYS A 67 1.32 2.43 -5.59
N ASP A 68 1.84 2.98 -6.67
CA ASP A 68 1.38 4.22 -7.27
C ASP A 68 0.14 4.01 -8.14
N SER A 69 -0.70 5.05 -8.22
CA SER A 69 -1.84 5.15 -9.14
C SER A 69 -1.59 6.20 -10.24
N LEU A 70 -2.50 6.28 -11.21
CA LEU A 70 -2.48 7.24 -12.33
C LEU A 70 -2.39 8.70 -11.87
N VAL A 71 -3.20 9.06 -10.88
CA VAL A 71 -3.30 10.40 -10.29
C VAL A 71 -3.29 10.28 -8.77
N ASP A 72 -3.03 11.39 -8.10
CA ASP A 72 -3.01 11.47 -6.65
C ASP A 72 -3.75 12.73 -6.16
N THR A 73 -4.04 12.80 -4.86
CA THR A 73 -4.67 13.95 -4.23
C THR A 73 -3.63 15.02 -3.87
N ASP A 74 -3.92 16.30 -4.09
CA ASP A 74 -3.02 17.38 -3.65
C ASP A 74 -2.94 17.39 -2.12
N PRO A 75 -1.73 17.26 -1.53
CA PRO A 75 -1.57 17.26 -0.07
C PRO A 75 -1.98 18.58 0.60
N ASN A 76 -2.11 19.68 -0.17
CA ASN A 76 -2.56 20.98 0.34
C ASN A 76 -4.04 21.27 0.05
N ASP A 77 -4.67 20.49 -0.83
CA ASP A 77 -6.07 20.67 -1.24
C ASP A 77 -6.68 19.34 -1.67
N ALA A 78 -7.35 18.65 -0.74
CA ALA A 78 -7.93 17.34 -0.99
C ALA A 78 -9.03 17.32 -2.07
N THR A 79 -9.49 18.48 -2.54
CA THR A 79 -10.45 18.58 -3.65
C THR A 79 -9.80 18.50 -5.02
N LYS A 80 -8.46 18.60 -5.10
CA LYS A 80 -7.72 18.65 -6.36
C LYS A 80 -6.92 17.39 -6.61
N MET A 81 -7.07 16.84 -7.81
CA MET A 81 -6.29 15.70 -8.27
C MET A 81 -5.10 16.18 -9.09
N ILE A 82 -3.93 15.63 -8.82
CA ILE A 82 -2.65 16.00 -9.42
C ILE A 82 -2.01 14.82 -10.20
N PRO A 83 -1.15 15.10 -11.19
CA PRO A 83 -0.40 14.08 -11.91
C PRO A 83 0.43 13.17 -11.01
N HIS A 84 0.27 11.85 -11.13
CA HIS A 84 1.09 10.85 -10.47
C HIS A 84 1.77 9.94 -11.50
N LEU A 85 1.43 8.66 -11.68
CA LEU A 85 2.00 7.84 -12.78
C LEU A 85 1.68 8.43 -14.15
N ALA A 86 0.51 9.06 -14.31
CA ALA A 86 0.18 9.87 -15.46
C ALA A 86 0.79 11.26 -15.29
N LYS A 87 1.53 11.74 -16.29
CA LYS A 87 2.04 13.12 -16.34
C LYS A 87 0.97 14.13 -16.77
N SER A 88 -0.06 13.65 -17.47
CA SER A 88 -1.21 14.44 -17.91
C SER A 88 -2.35 13.50 -18.30
N TRP A 89 -3.54 14.06 -18.49
CA TRP A 89 -4.69 13.37 -19.06
C TRP A 89 -5.52 14.32 -19.91
N ASP A 90 -6.21 13.75 -20.90
CA ASP A 90 -7.18 14.46 -21.72
C ASP A 90 -8.58 13.91 -21.44
N VAL A 91 -9.55 14.81 -21.30
CA VAL A 91 -10.97 14.47 -21.26
C VAL A 91 -11.53 14.75 -22.64
N THR A 92 -11.92 13.71 -23.37
CA THR A 92 -12.38 13.83 -24.76
C THR A 92 -13.72 13.13 -24.97
N SER A 93 -14.34 13.42 -26.12
CA SER A 93 -15.74 13.13 -26.50
C SER A 93 -16.72 14.22 -26.12
N ASP A 94 -17.74 14.41 -26.97
CA ASP A 94 -18.96 15.10 -26.59
C ASP A 94 -19.46 14.41 -25.31
N HIS A 95 -19.51 15.16 -24.22
CA HIS A 95 -20.02 14.73 -22.91
C HIS A 95 -19.10 13.87 -22.01
N ASN A 96 -17.76 14.01 -22.01
CA ASN A 96 -16.88 13.44 -20.96
C ASN A 96 -16.99 11.91 -20.76
N THR A 97 -17.12 11.14 -21.84
CA THR A 97 -17.23 9.66 -21.75
C THR A 97 -15.87 8.97 -21.88
N VAL A 98 -14.80 9.69 -22.20
CA VAL A 98 -13.46 9.14 -22.38
C VAL A 98 -12.41 9.97 -21.64
N ILE A 99 -11.57 9.30 -20.85
CA ILE A 99 -10.35 9.89 -20.29
C ILE A 99 -9.14 9.12 -20.81
N THR A 100 -8.18 9.85 -21.34
CA THR A 100 -6.91 9.32 -21.84
C THR A 100 -5.78 9.80 -20.94
N PHE A 101 -5.10 8.88 -20.27
CA PHE A 101 -3.96 9.16 -19.41
C PHE A 101 -2.64 8.94 -20.16
N HIS A 102 -1.71 9.87 -20.00
CA HIS A 102 -0.37 9.81 -20.57
C HIS A 102 0.63 9.50 -19.46
N LEU A 103 1.26 8.34 -19.51
CA LEU A 103 2.17 7.87 -18.48
C LEU A 103 3.53 8.60 -18.55
N ARG A 104 4.21 8.61 -17.40
CA ARG A 104 5.61 9.03 -17.30
C ARG A 104 6.53 8.07 -18.03
N ASP A 105 7.70 8.60 -18.39
CA ASP A 105 8.78 7.80 -18.95
C ASP A 105 9.52 7.03 -17.85
N ASN A 106 10.12 5.89 -18.21
CA ASN A 106 11.00 5.09 -17.35
C ASN A 106 10.38 4.54 -16.06
N LEU A 107 9.06 4.25 -16.08
CA LEU A 107 8.44 3.45 -15.02
C LEU A 107 9.10 2.06 -15.00
N LYS A 108 9.49 1.60 -13.81
CA LYS A 108 10.17 0.32 -13.62
C LYS A 108 9.64 -0.42 -12.42
N PHE A 109 9.60 -1.74 -12.52
CA PHE A 109 9.35 -2.61 -11.38
C PHE A 109 10.59 -2.75 -10.49
N ALA A 110 10.38 -3.41 -9.36
CA ALA A 110 11.38 -3.70 -8.34
C ALA A 110 12.71 -4.24 -8.88
N ASP A 111 12.62 -5.13 -9.87
CA ASP A 111 13.76 -5.82 -10.48
C ASP A 111 14.38 -5.04 -11.65
N GLY A 112 13.87 -3.85 -11.95
CA GLY A 112 14.37 -2.96 -12.99
C GLY A 112 13.76 -3.20 -14.37
N ARG A 113 12.88 -4.21 -14.55
CA ARG A 113 12.10 -4.37 -15.78
C ARG A 113 11.23 -3.13 -16.02
N PRO A 114 11.03 -2.71 -17.29
CA PRO A 114 10.13 -1.61 -17.60
C PRO A 114 8.69 -1.98 -17.23
N ALA A 115 7.96 -1.01 -16.69
CA ALA A 115 6.52 -1.09 -16.47
C ALA A 115 5.79 -0.27 -17.54
N SER A 116 4.61 -0.73 -17.94
CA SER A 116 3.89 -0.18 -19.10
C SER A 116 2.42 0.13 -18.82
N ALA A 117 1.79 0.84 -19.77
CA ALA A 117 0.35 0.98 -19.82
C ALA A 117 -0.37 -0.38 -19.92
N SER A 118 0.24 -1.39 -20.54
CA SER A 118 -0.36 -2.72 -20.65
C SER A 118 -0.47 -3.43 -19.30
N ASP A 119 0.51 -3.21 -18.40
CA ASP A 119 0.48 -3.72 -17.03
C ASP A 119 -0.61 -3.02 -16.20
N LEU A 120 -0.74 -1.70 -16.35
CA LEU A 120 -1.79 -0.93 -15.67
C LEU A 120 -3.20 -1.38 -16.11
N VAL A 121 -3.41 -1.52 -17.43
CA VAL A 121 -4.67 -2.01 -18.00
C VAL A 121 -4.98 -3.41 -17.48
N TRP A 122 -3.96 -4.28 -17.38
CA TRP A 122 -4.12 -5.60 -16.78
C TRP A 122 -4.53 -5.50 -15.30
N SER A 123 -3.92 -4.62 -14.49
CA SER A 123 -4.31 -4.43 -13.08
C SER A 123 -5.79 -4.06 -12.95
N MET A 124 -6.25 -3.09 -13.74
CA MET A 124 -7.64 -2.62 -13.68
C MET A 124 -8.62 -3.69 -14.15
N LYS A 125 -8.28 -4.42 -15.21
CA LYS A 125 -9.05 -5.58 -15.69
C LYS A 125 -9.13 -6.68 -14.65
N ARG A 126 -8.02 -6.96 -13.96
CA ARG A 126 -7.95 -7.97 -12.90
C ARG A 126 -8.94 -7.69 -11.77
N VAL A 127 -9.12 -6.43 -11.37
CA VAL A 127 -10.11 -6.06 -10.33
C VAL A 127 -11.52 -6.47 -10.76
N ILE A 128 -11.91 -6.20 -12.00
CA ILE A 128 -13.21 -6.61 -12.56
C ILE A 128 -13.33 -8.13 -12.68
N GLN A 129 -12.30 -8.79 -13.18
CA GLN A 129 -12.31 -10.23 -13.46
C GLN A 129 -12.35 -11.08 -12.18
N LEU A 130 -11.67 -10.65 -11.12
CA LEU A 130 -11.76 -11.30 -9.81
C LEU A 130 -13.12 -11.10 -9.14
N ASN A 131 -13.89 -10.08 -9.57
CA ASN A 131 -15.23 -9.79 -9.09
C ASN A 131 -15.33 -9.74 -7.54
N MET A 132 -14.31 -9.13 -6.93
CA MET A 132 -14.22 -8.89 -5.49
C MET A 132 -14.81 -7.52 -5.13
N ALA A 133 -14.75 -7.14 -3.86
CA ALA A 133 -15.38 -5.92 -3.33
C ALA A 133 -15.09 -4.66 -4.16
N ASN A 134 -13.84 -4.48 -4.61
CA ASN A 134 -13.44 -3.26 -5.33
C ASN A 134 -13.83 -3.26 -6.82
N ALA A 135 -14.38 -4.35 -7.37
CA ALA A 135 -14.97 -4.32 -8.72
C ALA A 135 -16.12 -3.31 -8.81
N ALA A 136 -16.83 -3.07 -7.69
CA ALA A 136 -17.90 -2.09 -7.61
C ALA A 136 -17.46 -0.68 -8.05
N THR A 137 -16.22 -0.28 -7.74
CA THR A 137 -15.73 1.09 -8.02
C THR A 137 -15.62 1.38 -9.52
N LEU A 138 -15.44 0.35 -10.35
CA LEU A 138 -15.40 0.47 -11.81
C LEU A 138 -16.77 0.14 -12.44
N ASN A 139 -17.51 -0.81 -11.85
CA ASN A 139 -18.87 -1.17 -12.29
C ASN A 139 -19.83 0.04 -12.24
N GLU A 140 -19.68 0.93 -11.26
CA GLU A 140 -20.49 2.16 -11.13
C GLU A 140 -20.37 3.10 -12.35
N TYR A 141 -19.32 2.96 -13.16
CA TYR A 141 -19.11 3.72 -14.40
C TYR A 141 -19.31 2.87 -15.67
N GLY A 142 -20.01 1.73 -15.54
CA GLY A 142 -20.35 0.83 -16.63
C GLY A 142 -19.20 -0.03 -17.15
N ILE A 143 -18.10 -0.10 -16.39
CA ILE A 143 -16.95 -0.96 -16.69
C ILE A 143 -17.18 -2.29 -15.97
N THR A 144 -17.74 -3.28 -16.68
CA THR A 144 -18.10 -4.60 -16.16
C THR A 144 -17.30 -5.70 -16.84
N ALA A 145 -17.45 -6.95 -16.41
CA ALA A 145 -16.81 -8.09 -17.05
C ALA A 145 -17.10 -8.19 -18.57
N GLN A 146 -18.24 -7.67 -19.03
CA GLN A 146 -18.63 -7.69 -20.45
C GLN A 146 -18.03 -6.52 -21.25
N THR A 147 -17.78 -5.37 -20.60
CA THR A 147 -17.35 -4.14 -21.30
C THR A 147 -15.88 -3.82 -21.11
N VAL A 148 -15.24 -4.37 -20.07
CA VAL A 148 -13.89 -3.99 -19.61
C VAL A 148 -12.83 -4.03 -20.71
N ASP A 149 -12.90 -4.98 -21.65
CA ASP A 149 -11.93 -5.09 -22.73
C ASP A 149 -11.98 -3.93 -23.73
N SER A 150 -13.18 -3.38 -23.94
CA SER A 150 -13.39 -2.20 -24.79
C SER A 150 -13.31 -0.88 -24.01
N ALA A 151 -13.56 -0.93 -22.70
CA ALA A 151 -13.62 0.23 -21.83
C ALA A 151 -12.25 0.64 -21.29
N ILE A 152 -11.37 -0.32 -21.01
CA ILE A 152 -10.01 -0.05 -20.50
C ILE A 152 -9.00 -0.71 -21.42
N TYR A 153 -8.20 0.10 -22.11
CA TYR A 153 -7.19 -0.40 -23.05
C TYR A 153 -6.00 0.55 -23.17
N ALA A 154 -4.89 0.01 -23.68
CA ALA A 154 -3.66 0.74 -23.95
C ALA A 154 -3.40 0.69 -25.46
N PRO A 155 -3.52 1.81 -26.20
CA PRO A 155 -3.17 1.84 -27.62
C PRO A 155 -1.65 1.76 -27.85
N ASP A 156 -0.85 2.08 -26.84
CA ASP A 156 0.61 2.00 -26.83
C ASP A 156 1.12 1.82 -25.39
N GLU A 157 2.45 1.69 -25.22
CA GLU A 157 3.11 1.41 -23.94
C GLU A 157 2.95 2.53 -22.88
N LYS A 158 2.49 3.73 -23.25
CA LYS A 158 2.45 4.93 -22.39
C LYS A 158 1.09 5.61 -22.34
N THR A 159 0.08 5.02 -22.96
CA THR A 159 -1.26 5.60 -23.02
C THR A 159 -2.26 4.62 -22.42
N VAL A 160 -3.09 5.10 -21.49
CA VAL A 160 -4.20 4.31 -20.93
C VAL A 160 -5.49 5.06 -21.24
N VAL A 161 -6.44 4.37 -21.86
CA VAL A 161 -7.76 4.92 -22.18
C VAL A 161 -8.80 4.26 -21.32
N MET A 162 -9.62 5.07 -20.66
CA MET A 162 -10.82 4.66 -19.94
C MET A 162 -12.05 5.23 -20.64
N LYS A 163 -13.03 4.38 -20.94
CA LYS A 163 -14.34 4.74 -21.49
C LYS A 163 -15.45 4.38 -20.51
N PHE A 164 -16.45 5.24 -20.44
CA PHE A 164 -17.58 5.12 -19.52
C PHE A 164 -18.89 4.92 -20.28
N ASP A 165 -19.90 4.35 -19.62
CA ASP A 165 -21.21 4.08 -20.21
C ASP A 165 -22.04 5.33 -20.52
N LYS A 166 -21.76 6.41 -19.80
CA LYS A 166 -22.42 7.71 -19.97
C LYS A 166 -21.50 8.84 -19.51
N PRO A 167 -21.91 10.10 -19.69
CA PRO A 167 -21.20 11.26 -19.18
C PRO A 167 -21.05 11.27 -17.66
N TYR A 168 -19.82 11.47 -17.16
CA TYR A 168 -19.54 11.77 -15.75
C TYR A 168 -18.68 13.04 -15.62
N PRO A 169 -18.77 13.77 -14.50
CA PRO A 169 -17.81 14.81 -14.19
C PRO A 169 -16.39 14.21 -14.13
N ALA A 170 -15.44 14.76 -14.89
CA ALA A 170 -14.08 14.23 -14.94
C ALA A 170 -13.42 14.22 -13.55
N GLU A 171 -13.65 15.26 -12.74
CA GLU A 171 -13.14 15.33 -11.37
C GLU A 171 -13.65 14.20 -10.48
N LEU A 172 -14.89 13.73 -10.67
CA LEU A 172 -15.43 12.59 -9.93
C LEU A 172 -14.68 11.30 -10.30
N ILE A 173 -14.40 11.11 -11.59
CA ILE A 173 -13.62 9.96 -12.05
C ILE A 173 -12.18 10.01 -11.54
N LEU A 174 -11.53 11.17 -11.65
CA LEU A 174 -10.15 11.35 -11.18
C LEU A 174 -10.05 11.14 -9.67
N ASN A 175 -11.03 11.63 -8.90
CA ASN A 175 -11.11 11.37 -7.47
C ASN A 175 -11.26 9.88 -7.19
N ASN A 176 -12.11 9.17 -7.93
CA ASN A 176 -12.25 7.73 -7.80
C ASN A 176 -10.94 6.99 -8.10
N VAL A 177 -10.22 7.39 -9.16
CA VAL A 177 -8.92 6.80 -9.55
C VAL A 177 -7.82 7.05 -8.51
N ALA A 178 -7.82 8.22 -7.85
CA ALA A 178 -6.87 8.54 -6.79
C ALA A 178 -7.22 7.83 -5.47
N ALA A 179 -8.50 7.86 -5.09
CA ALA A 179 -8.96 7.34 -3.80
C ALA A 179 -9.00 5.80 -3.79
N ASN A 180 -9.39 5.17 -4.90
CA ASN A 180 -9.58 3.73 -4.94
C ASN A 180 -8.33 3.05 -5.52
N ARG A 181 -7.94 1.94 -4.91
CA ARG A 181 -6.68 1.23 -5.22
C ARG A 181 -6.73 0.46 -6.55
N VAL A 182 -7.79 0.64 -7.33
CA VAL A 182 -8.08 -0.16 -8.54
C VAL A 182 -7.27 0.24 -9.77
N ALA A 183 -6.63 1.42 -9.75
CA ALA A 183 -5.80 1.94 -10.84
C ALA A 183 -4.30 1.93 -10.52
N MET A 184 -3.86 0.98 -9.70
CA MET A 184 -2.44 0.78 -9.35
C MET A 184 -1.65 0.03 -10.42
N LEU A 185 -0.39 0.41 -10.61
CA LEU A 185 0.52 -0.26 -11.56
C LEU A 185 1.17 -1.49 -10.92
N LEU A 186 0.56 -2.65 -11.19
CA LEU A 186 0.99 -3.94 -10.65
C LEU A 186 1.98 -4.62 -11.59
N ASP A 187 2.94 -5.36 -11.03
CA ASP A 187 3.90 -6.17 -11.77
C ASP A 187 3.24 -7.49 -12.20
N ARG A 188 2.57 -7.43 -13.35
CA ARG A 188 1.83 -8.55 -13.93
C ARG A 188 2.68 -9.82 -14.00
N GLU A 189 3.91 -9.72 -14.50
CA GLU A 189 4.77 -10.89 -14.69
C GLU A 189 5.11 -11.55 -13.35
N THR A 190 5.49 -10.77 -12.34
CA THR A 190 5.78 -11.30 -11.00
C THR A 190 4.53 -11.93 -10.40
N ILE A 191 3.39 -11.26 -10.46
CA ILE A 191 2.14 -11.77 -9.86
C ILE A 191 1.70 -13.07 -10.53
N MET A 192 1.75 -13.13 -11.86
CA MET A 192 1.30 -14.30 -12.61
C MET A 192 2.22 -15.52 -12.44
N LYS A 193 3.48 -15.36 -12.01
CA LYS A 193 4.34 -16.50 -11.60
C LYS A 193 3.79 -17.22 -10.36
N HIS A 194 2.95 -16.57 -9.57
CA HIS A 194 2.34 -17.10 -8.36
C HIS A 194 0.84 -17.37 -8.50
N GLU A 195 0.28 -17.22 -9.69
CA GLU A 195 -1.11 -17.55 -9.98
C GLU A 195 -1.37 -19.04 -9.73
N LYS A 196 -2.52 -19.32 -9.13
CA LYS A 196 -3.01 -20.67 -8.91
C LYS A 196 -4.53 -20.69 -9.01
N ASP A 197 -5.09 -21.72 -9.65
CA ASP A 197 -6.54 -21.93 -9.74
C ASP A 197 -7.30 -20.73 -10.34
N ASN A 198 -6.68 -20.05 -11.30
CA ASN A 198 -7.18 -18.84 -11.95
C ASN A 198 -7.42 -17.66 -10.99
N ASP A 199 -6.70 -17.63 -9.85
CA ASP A 199 -6.83 -16.57 -8.84
C ASP A 199 -6.11 -15.26 -9.21
N MET A 200 -5.45 -15.23 -10.38
CA MET A 200 -4.68 -14.10 -10.87
C MET A 200 -3.69 -13.55 -9.83
N GLY A 201 -3.12 -14.43 -8.99
CA GLY A 201 -2.19 -14.08 -7.92
C GLY A 201 -2.83 -13.38 -6.72
N ASN A 202 -4.14 -13.47 -6.53
CA ASN A 202 -4.84 -12.90 -5.37
C ASN A 202 -4.29 -13.43 -4.04
N ARG A 203 -4.07 -14.75 -3.94
CA ARG A 203 -3.46 -15.33 -2.73
C ARG A 203 -2.03 -14.84 -2.49
N TYR A 204 -1.28 -14.56 -3.56
CA TYR A 204 0.07 -14.01 -3.44
C TYR A 204 0.02 -12.58 -2.90
N LEU A 205 -0.81 -11.72 -3.50
CA LEU A 205 -0.99 -10.33 -3.09
C LEU A 205 -1.67 -10.17 -1.73
N ALA A 206 -2.30 -11.22 -1.19
CA ALA A 206 -2.75 -11.20 0.19
C ALA A 206 -1.61 -10.92 1.17
N THR A 207 -0.39 -11.39 0.90
CA THR A 207 0.76 -11.24 1.82
C THR A 207 1.99 -10.58 1.19
N HIS A 208 1.94 -10.27 -0.11
CA HIS A 208 3.02 -9.66 -0.89
C HIS A 208 2.54 -8.40 -1.59
N ALA A 209 3.47 -7.53 -1.98
CA ALA A 209 3.23 -6.44 -2.89
C ALA A 209 4.15 -6.58 -4.12
N ALA A 210 3.59 -6.36 -5.30
CA ALA A 210 4.32 -6.42 -6.57
C ALA A 210 3.77 -5.33 -7.49
N CYS A 211 4.36 -4.15 -7.41
CA CYS A 211 3.87 -2.93 -8.06
C CYS A 211 4.99 -1.90 -8.18
N VAL A 212 4.70 -0.82 -8.91
CA VAL A 212 5.56 0.38 -8.97
C VAL A 212 5.18 1.32 -7.84
N GLY A 213 6.15 1.72 -7.01
CA GLY A 213 6.00 2.79 -6.03
C GLY A 213 7.31 3.06 -5.27
N PRO A 214 7.31 4.00 -4.31
CA PRO A 214 8.54 4.46 -3.65
C PRO A 214 9.12 3.46 -2.65
N TYR A 215 8.31 2.55 -2.12
CA TYR A 215 8.75 1.51 -1.18
C TYR A 215 8.31 0.11 -1.63
N GLN A 216 8.99 -0.88 -1.08
CA GLN A 216 8.73 -2.30 -1.33
C GLN A 216 8.51 -3.01 0.00
N LEU A 217 7.53 -3.92 0.02
CA LEU A 217 7.35 -4.83 1.15
C LEU A 217 8.55 -5.77 1.27
N VAL A 218 9.24 -5.72 2.41
CA VAL A 218 10.32 -6.65 2.76
C VAL A 218 9.77 -7.83 3.54
N SER A 219 8.93 -7.55 4.53
CA SER A 219 8.29 -8.60 5.34
C SER A 219 7.05 -8.06 6.02
N TRP A 220 6.05 -8.93 6.17
CA TRP A 220 4.89 -8.68 7.01
C TRP A 220 4.74 -9.82 8.02
N ARG A 221 4.61 -9.46 9.29
CA ARG A 221 4.26 -10.34 10.41
C ARG A 221 2.93 -9.85 10.97
N PRO A 222 1.81 -10.55 10.71
CA PRO A 222 0.49 -10.14 11.16
C PRO A 222 0.46 -9.77 12.64
N GLY A 223 -0.13 -8.63 12.99
CA GLY A 223 -0.20 -8.11 14.37
C GLY A 223 1.11 -7.61 14.97
N GLU A 224 2.27 -7.82 14.32
CA GLU A 224 3.58 -7.50 14.91
C GLU A 224 4.34 -6.39 14.17
N ALA A 225 4.59 -6.56 12.87
CA ALA A 225 5.42 -5.62 12.11
C ALA A 225 5.18 -5.71 10.60
N ILE A 226 5.26 -4.56 9.94
CA ILE A 226 5.45 -4.43 8.50
C ILE A 226 6.79 -3.73 8.30
N LEU A 227 7.63 -4.28 7.44
CA LEU A 227 8.90 -3.68 7.06
C LEU A 227 8.86 -3.36 5.57
N LEU A 228 9.04 -2.08 5.25
CA LEU A 228 9.23 -1.57 3.92
C LEU A 228 10.67 -1.09 3.74
N ARG A 229 11.14 -1.11 2.49
CA ARG A 229 12.42 -0.51 2.08
C ARG A 229 12.24 0.36 0.86
N SER A 230 13.10 1.36 0.68
CA SER A 230 13.07 2.19 -0.51
C SER A 230 13.26 1.35 -1.78
N HIS A 231 12.48 1.66 -2.81
CA HIS A 231 12.59 1.08 -4.14
C HIS A 231 13.67 1.81 -4.94
N SER A 232 14.81 1.16 -5.18
CA SER A 232 15.98 1.78 -5.83
C SER A 232 15.77 2.21 -7.29
N ASN A 233 14.78 1.63 -7.99
CA ASN A 233 14.45 1.98 -9.38
C ASN A 233 13.23 2.92 -9.47
N TYR A 234 12.82 3.55 -8.37
CA TYR A 234 11.67 4.43 -8.34
C TYR A 234 11.85 5.62 -9.31
N TRP A 235 10.80 5.93 -10.07
CA TRP A 235 10.83 6.98 -11.08
C TRP A 235 10.79 8.39 -10.45
N GLY A 236 10.19 8.50 -9.27
CA GLY A 236 9.99 9.75 -8.56
C GLY A 236 11.16 10.12 -7.66
N LYS A 237 10.95 11.16 -6.83
CA LYS A 237 11.96 11.58 -5.85
C LYS A 237 12.10 10.51 -4.76
N HIS A 238 13.31 10.01 -4.57
CA HIS A 238 13.63 9.20 -3.40
C HIS A 238 13.55 10.07 -2.14
N LEU A 239 12.81 9.59 -1.15
CA LEU A 239 12.85 10.14 0.19
C LEU A 239 14.19 9.73 0.83
N ASN A 240 14.71 10.56 1.74
CA ASN A 240 15.89 10.22 2.55
C ASN A 240 15.55 9.20 3.67
N LEU A 241 14.61 8.30 3.38
CA LEU A 241 14.13 7.23 4.25
C LEU A 241 14.35 5.93 3.50
N ASN A 242 15.30 5.14 3.97
CA ASN A 242 15.66 3.86 3.36
C ASN A 242 14.79 2.72 3.89
N LYS A 243 14.27 2.88 5.11
CA LYS A 243 13.46 1.88 5.81
C LYS A 243 12.29 2.53 6.52
N PHE A 244 11.17 1.81 6.52
CA PHE A 244 9.92 2.22 7.13
C PHE A 244 9.24 0.99 7.72
#